data_AF-A0A8H6V7I4-F1
#
_entry.id   AF-A0A8H6V7I4-F1
#
_cell.length_a   1.000
_cell.length_b   1.000
_cell.length_c   1.000
_cell.angle_alpha   90.00
_cell.angle_beta   90.00
_cell.angle_gamma   90.00
#
_symmetry.space_group_name_H-M   'P 1'
#
loop_
_entity.id
_entity.type
_entity.pdbx_description
1 polymer ?
#
loop_
_entity_poly.entity_id
_entity_poly.type
_entity_poly.pdbx_seq_one_letter_code
_entity_poly.pdbx_strand_id
1 'polypeptide(L)'
;MRSSFRRLAADHAALHEELPPNYLFPTEESSDDLTQLTTLLAGPQGTPYSQGLWRLHLKMPEDYPKSPPKATFKTRIWHPNVEESTGAVCVDTLKRDWKSTLTLKDVLVTISCLLIYPNPDSALNSTAGALLQEDYDAFARQAKLMTSIHAPVPPDLKTAVVEAKSRGEEAGTLIPEHEGTGEAQCDTATIDPNQRRHPRQQPRIRR
;
A
#
# COMPACT_ATOMS: atom_id res chain seq x y z
N MET A 1 22.90 -1.20 -26.91
CA MET A 1 21.87 -0.26 -27.42
C MET A 1 20.67 -0.95 -28.08
N ARG A 2 20.81 -1.81 -29.12
CA ARG A 2 19.62 -2.43 -29.75
C ARG A 2 18.85 -3.44 -28.86
N SER A 3 19.54 -4.17 -27.98
CA SER A 3 18.91 -5.16 -27.09
C SER A 3 18.09 -4.53 -25.96
N SER A 4 18.58 -3.44 -25.34
CA SER A 4 17.85 -2.72 -24.28
C SER A 4 16.59 -2.07 -24.81
N PHE A 5 16.63 -1.48 -26.02
CA PHE A 5 15.45 -0.89 -26.65
C PHE A 5 14.35 -1.92 -26.92
N ARG A 6 14.70 -3.10 -27.48
CA ARG A 6 13.72 -4.19 -27.67
C ARG A 6 13.10 -4.64 -26.36
N ARG A 7 13.91 -4.71 -25.30
CA ARG A 7 13.42 -5.08 -23.97
C ARG A 7 12.45 -4.05 -23.41
N LEU A 8 12.78 -2.76 -23.50
CA LEU A 8 11.87 -1.68 -23.07
C LEU A 8 10.55 -1.72 -23.84
N ALA A 9 10.61 -1.84 -25.18
CA ALA A 9 9.41 -1.92 -26.01
C ALA A 9 8.52 -3.12 -25.64
N ALA A 10 9.12 -4.29 -25.36
CA ALA A 10 8.39 -5.47 -24.93
C ALA A 10 7.71 -5.27 -23.56
N ASP A 11 8.41 -4.69 -22.58
CA ASP A 11 7.85 -4.42 -21.26
C ASP A 11 6.69 -3.40 -21.32
N HIS A 12 6.82 -2.33 -22.12
CA HIS A 12 5.72 -1.38 -22.35
C HIS A 12 4.53 -2.03 -23.04
N ALA A 13 4.77 -2.83 -24.08
CA ALA A 13 3.69 -3.56 -24.77
C ALA A 13 2.94 -4.49 -23.82
N ALA A 14 3.65 -5.24 -22.98
CA ALA A 14 3.04 -6.13 -21.99
C ALA A 14 2.18 -5.38 -20.96
N LEU A 15 2.56 -4.17 -20.55
CA LEU A 15 1.75 -3.35 -19.65
C LEU A 15 0.48 -2.81 -20.31
N HIS A 16 0.52 -2.52 -21.61
CA HIS A 16 -0.66 -2.11 -22.38
C HIS A 16 -1.60 -3.29 -22.67
N GLU A 17 -1.08 -4.51 -22.74
CA GLU A 17 -1.88 -5.73 -22.85
C GLU A 17 -2.54 -6.09 -21.51
N GLU A 18 -1.78 -6.10 -20.41
CA GLU A 18 -2.29 -6.49 -19.10
C GLU A 18 -1.63 -5.73 -17.95
N LEU A 19 -2.26 -4.60 -17.58
CA LEU A 19 -1.82 -3.76 -16.47
C LEU A 19 -2.19 -4.39 -15.12
N PRO A 20 -1.27 -4.46 -14.12
CA PRO A 20 -1.55 -5.09 -12.85
C PRO A 20 -2.67 -4.39 -12.05
N PRO A 21 -3.26 -5.08 -11.05
CA PRO A 21 -4.32 -4.51 -10.22
C PRO A 21 -3.91 -3.20 -9.57
N ASN A 22 -4.89 -2.33 -9.33
CA ASN A 22 -4.76 -0.98 -8.80
C ASN A 22 -4.07 0.05 -9.70
N TYR A 23 -3.47 -0.34 -10.83
CA TYR A 23 -2.79 0.61 -11.70
C TYR A 23 -3.67 1.14 -12.82
N LEU A 24 -3.42 2.37 -13.25
CA LEU A 24 -4.04 2.99 -14.42
C LEU A 24 -2.99 3.75 -15.23
N PHE A 25 -3.25 3.97 -16.51
CA PHE A 25 -2.49 4.95 -17.28
C PHE A 25 -3.12 6.35 -17.13
N PRO A 26 -2.32 7.42 -16.99
CA PRO A 26 -2.83 8.78 -16.99
C PRO A 26 -3.39 9.16 -18.38
N THR A 27 -4.47 9.94 -18.42
CA THR A 27 -5.16 10.33 -19.66
C THR A 27 -4.37 11.32 -20.53
N GLU A 28 -3.46 12.09 -19.93
CA GLU A 28 -2.85 13.28 -20.53
C GLU A 28 -1.36 13.10 -20.91
N GLU A 29 -0.73 11.96 -20.59
CA GLU A 29 0.72 11.79 -20.73
C GLU A 29 1.07 10.54 -21.55
N SER A 30 1.27 10.73 -22.86
CA SER A 30 2.02 9.80 -23.70
C SER A 30 3.41 10.36 -23.97
N SER A 31 4.44 9.73 -23.42
CA SER A 31 5.84 10.02 -23.75
C SER A 31 6.36 8.98 -24.73
N ASP A 32 6.99 9.42 -25.82
CA ASP A 32 7.69 8.53 -26.77
C ASP A 32 9.01 7.97 -26.18
N ASP A 33 9.48 8.52 -25.06
CA ASP A 33 10.65 8.03 -24.34
C ASP A 33 10.31 6.78 -23.51
N LEU A 34 10.61 5.62 -24.08
CA LEU A 34 10.45 4.31 -23.43
C LEU A 34 11.31 4.13 -22.16
N THR A 35 12.26 5.02 -21.86
CA THR A 35 13.03 4.98 -20.60
C THR A 35 12.29 5.59 -19.42
N GLN A 36 11.12 6.18 -19.66
CA GLN A 36 10.22 6.70 -18.64
C GLN A 36 8.88 5.97 -18.71
N LEU A 37 8.22 5.84 -17.56
CA LEU A 37 6.86 5.33 -17.46
C LEU A 37 6.14 6.06 -16.34
N THR A 38 4.97 6.63 -16.63
CA THR A 38 4.09 7.23 -15.62
C THR A 38 2.82 6.40 -15.52
N THR A 39 2.45 6.04 -14.29
CA THR A 39 1.20 5.35 -13.97
C THR A 39 0.48 6.06 -12.83
N LEU A 40 -0.80 5.75 -12.67
CA LEU A 40 -1.56 6.06 -11.47
C LEU A 40 -1.72 4.79 -10.64
N LEU A 41 -1.46 4.87 -9.34
CA LEU A 41 -1.63 3.79 -8.39
C LEU A 41 -2.81 4.13 -7.47
N ALA A 42 -3.89 3.38 -7.58
CA ALA A 42 -4.95 3.39 -6.59
C ALA A 42 -4.47 2.69 -5.32
N GLY A 43 -4.81 3.24 -4.15
CA GLY A 43 -4.46 2.60 -2.89
C GLY A 43 -5.11 1.23 -2.74
N PRO A 44 -4.36 0.17 -2.40
CA PRO A 44 -4.92 -1.16 -2.21
C PRO A 44 -6.01 -1.20 -1.13
N GLN A 45 -7.02 -2.05 -1.33
CA GLN A 45 -8.06 -2.25 -0.33
C GLN A 45 -7.48 -2.81 0.99
N GLY A 46 -8.15 -2.56 2.12
CA GLY A 46 -7.68 -2.99 3.44
C GLY A 46 -6.49 -2.21 4.00
N THR A 47 -5.92 -1.26 3.25
CA THR A 47 -4.82 -0.41 3.69
C THR A 47 -5.31 0.99 4.07
N PRO A 48 -4.55 1.76 4.89
CA PRO A 48 -4.86 3.17 5.13
C PRO A 48 -4.79 4.05 3.87
N TYR A 49 -4.21 3.52 2.78
CA TYR A 49 -4.10 4.18 1.49
C TYR A 49 -5.33 4.00 0.60
N SER A 50 -6.27 3.13 0.95
CA SER A 50 -7.37 2.67 0.11
C SER A 50 -8.21 3.76 -0.58
N GLN A 51 -8.27 4.97 -0.04
CA GLN A 51 -9.03 6.10 -0.62
C GLN A 51 -8.17 7.04 -1.47
N GLY A 52 -6.93 6.66 -1.76
CA GLY A 52 -5.98 7.50 -2.48
C GLY A 52 -5.71 7.09 -3.92
N LEU A 53 -5.23 8.05 -4.70
CA LEU A 53 -4.69 7.87 -6.05
C LEU A 53 -3.37 8.63 -6.20
N TRP A 54 -2.30 7.91 -6.50
CA TRP A 54 -0.96 8.49 -6.62
C TRP A 54 -0.44 8.43 -8.03
N ARG A 55 0.14 9.54 -8.51
CA ARG A 55 0.98 9.52 -9.70
C ARG A 55 2.34 8.92 -9.35
N LEU A 56 2.67 7.80 -9.96
CA LEU A 56 3.92 7.07 -9.81
C LEU A 56 4.72 7.19 -11.11
N HIS A 57 6.00 7.46 -10.97
CA HIS A 57 6.91 7.59 -12.10
C HIS A 57 8.06 6.61 -11.96
N LEU A 58 8.31 5.83 -13.01
CA LEU A 58 9.45 4.93 -13.15
C LEU A 58 10.44 5.49 -14.17
N LYS A 59 11.71 5.49 -13.79
CA LYS A 59 12.84 5.84 -14.66
C LYS A 59 13.76 4.65 -14.82
N MET A 60 13.85 4.13 -16.03
CA MET A 60 14.73 3.02 -16.39
C MET A 60 16.17 3.52 -16.51
N PRO A 61 17.16 2.82 -15.92
CA PRO A 61 18.56 3.19 -16.05
C PRO A 61 19.13 2.80 -17.42
N GLU A 62 20.29 3.36 -17.79
CA GLU A 62 20.95 3.08 -19.07
C GLU A 62 21.32 1.60 -19.26
N ASP A 63 21.57 0.89 -18.16
CA ASP A 63 21.95 -0.53 -18.14
C ASP A 63 20.75 -1.47 -17.97
N TYR A 64 19.51 -0.97 -18.02
CA TYR A 64 18.30 -1.79 -17.94
C TYR A 64 18.30 -2.92 -18.99
N PRO A 65 17.96 -4.18 -18.62
CA PRO A 65 17.38 -4.64 -17.36
C PRO A 65 18.39 -5.14 -16.31
N LYS A 66 19.69 -4.83 -16.42
CA LYS A 66 20.69 -5.27 -15.42
C LYS A 66 20.40 -4.68 -14.05
N SER A 67 20.12 -3.38 -14.00
CA SER A 67 19.65 -2.67 -12.81
C SER A 67 18.14 -2.42 -12.89
N PRO A 68 17.42 -2.40 -11.74
CA PRO A 68 16.00 -2.10 -11.71
C PRO A 68 15.71 -0.63 -12.05
N PRO A 69 14.48 -0.30 -12.47
CA PRO A 69 14.00 1.07 -12.54
C PRO A 69 14.05 1.76 -11.18
N LYS A 70 14.21 3.08 -11.18
CA LYS A 70 13.97 3.93 -10.00
C LYS A 70 12.50 4.35 -9.99
N ALA A 71 11.86 4.27 -8.83
CA ALA A 71 10.47 4.69 -8.65
C ALA A 71 10.37 5.98 -7.82
N THR A 72 9.46 6.86 -8.20
CA THR A 72 9.21 8.13 -7.50
C THR A 72 7.73 8.45 -7.51
N PHE A 73 7.16 8.62 -6.33
CA PHE A 73 5.82 9.17 -6.15
C PHE A 73 5.84 10.67 -6.45
N LYS A 74 5.10 11.09 -7.49
CA LYS A 74 4.91 12.51 -7.83
C LYS A 74 3.80 13.15 -7.01
N THR A 75 2.82 12.34 -6.60
CA THR A 75 1.86 12.71 -5.55
C THR A 75 2.48 12.42 -4.19
N ARG A 76 2.42 13.35 -3.23
CA ARG A 76 2.97 13.13 -1.88
C ARG A 76 2.31 11.91 -1.23
N ILE A 77 3.12 11.05 -0.61
CA ILE A 77 2.68 9.89 0.14
C ILE A 77 3.41 9.86 1.48
N TRP A 78 2.67 9.54 2.53
CA TRP A 78 3.26 9.25 3.84
C TRP A 78 3.42 7.74 3.96
N HIS A 79 4.67 7.25 3.90
CA HIS A 79 4.96 5.82 3.85
C HIS A 79 6.39 5.55 4.38
N PRO A 80 6.64 4.46 5.13
CA PRO A 80 7.96 4.16 5.69
C PRO A 80 9.08 4.12 4.63
N ASN A 81 8.85 3.42 3.52
CA ASN A 81 9.85 3.22 2.46
C ASN A 81 9.90 4.29 1.37
N VAL A 82 9.30 5.46 1.60
CA VAL A 82 9.30 6.58 0.64
C VAL A 82 9.91 7.80 1.31
N GLU A 83 10.89 8.43 0.64
CA GLU A 83 11.48 9.68 1.10
C GLU A 83 10.44 10.81 0.97
N GLU A 84 10.17 11.51 2.07
CA GLU A 84 9.06 12.46 2.14
C GLU A 84 9.28 13.71 1.26
N SER A 85 10.53 14.16 1.10
CA SER A 85 10.88 15.37 0.36
C SER A 85 10.86 15.16 -1.16
N THR A 86 11.28 13.98 -1.63
CA THR A 86 11.46 13.68 -3.06
C THR A 86 10.41 12.74 -3.63
N GLY A 87 9.74 11.96 -2.78
CA GLY A 87 8.85 10.86 -3.18
C GLY A 87 9.62 9.62 -3.66
N ALA A 88 10.94 9.56 -3.53
CA ALA A 88 11.73 8.43 -3.98
C ALA A 88 11.42 7.17 -3.16
N VAL A 89 11.15 6.06 -3.86
CA VAL A 89 11.01 4.75 -3.22
C VAL A 89 12.39 4.20 -2.90
N CYS A 90 12.53 3.58 -1.73
CA CYS A 90 13.79 2.99 -1.30
C CYS A 90 14.36 2.00 -2.34
N VAL A 91 15.57 2.31 -2.81
CA VAL A 91 16.25 1.54 -3.85
C VAL A 91 16.56 0.13 -3.38
N ASP A 92 16.86 -0.06 -2.09
CA ASP A 92 17.19 -1.38 -1.53
C ASP A 92 15.97 -2.31 -1.54
N THR A 93 14.76 -1.76 -1.36
CA THR A 93 13.52 -2.53 -1.51
C THR A 93 13.35 -3.04 -2.94
N LEU A 94 13.59 -2.20 -3.95
CA LEU A 94 13.45 -2.60 -5.35
C LEU A 94 14.61 -3.47 -5.86
N LYS A 95 15.80 -3.34 -5.27
CA LYS A 95 17.00 -4.09 -5.66
C LYS A 95 17.09 -5.49 -5.07
N ARG A 96 16.61 -5.69 -3.83
CA ARG A 96 16.85 -6.93 -3.05
C ARG A 96 16.55 -8.20 -3.85
N ASP A 97 15.42 -8.20 -4.54
CA ASP A 97 14.92 -9.37 -5.27
C ASP A 97 14.95 -9.16 -6.80
N TRP A 98 15.62 -8.10 -7.28
CA TRP A 98 15.69 -7.79 -8.71
C TRP A 98 16.53 -8.82 -9.46
N LYS A 99 15.95 -9.35 -10.54
CA LYS A 99 16.64 -10.14 -11.54
C LYS A 99 16.35 -9.55 -12.90
N SER A 100 17.31 -9.59 -13.82
CA SER A 100 17.11 -9.09 -15.19
C SER A 100 16.00 -9.80 -15.98
N THR A 101 15.46 -10.91 -15.47
CA THR A 101 14.28 -11.60 -15.99
C THR A 101 12.96 -10.96 -15.55
N LEU A 102 12.94 -10.16 -14.48
CA LEU A 102 11.77 -9.43 -14.01
C LEU A 102 11.51 -8.21 -14.90
N THR A 103 10.24 -7.85 -15.01
CA THR A 103 9.67 -6.84 -15.92
C THR A 103 9.21 -5.58 -15.18
N LEU A 104 8.80 -4.55 -15.91
CA LEU A 104 8.13 -3.38 -15.34
C LEU A 104 6.85 -3.75 -14.58
N LYS A 105 6.09 -4.77 -15.03
CA LYS A 105 4.90 -5.28 -14.31
C LYS A 105 5.28 -5.77 -12.91
N ASP A 106 6.38 -6.51 -12.79
CA ASP A 106 6.88 -7.02 -11.50
C ASP A 106 7.28 -5.88 -10.54
N VAL A 107 7.87 -4.80 -11.07
CA VAL A 107 8.19 -3.60 -10.29
C VAL A 107 6.92 -2.93 -9.77
N LEU A 108 5.90 -2.75 -10.62
CA LEU A 108 4.61 -2.18 -10.22
C LEU A 108 3.94 -3.04 -9.14
N VAL A 109 3.92 -4.37 -9.31
CA VAL A 109 3.39 -5.29 -8.29
C VAL A 109 4.15 -5.16 -6.97
N THR A 110 5.49 -5.10 -7.02
CA THR A 110 6.33 -4.93 -5.83
C THR A 110 5.97 -3.65 -5.06
N ILE A 111 5.73 -2.55 -5.77
CA ILE A 111 5.34 -1.27 -5.14
C ILE A 111 3.94 -1.36 -4.52
N SER A 112 2.98 -2.02 -5.17
CA SER A 112 1.66 -2.26 -4.56
C SER A 112 1.75 -3.13 -3.31
N CYS A 113 2.56 -4.19 -3.34
CA CYS A 113 2.81 -5.02 -2.17
C CYS A 113 3.45 -4.22 -1.03
N LEU A 114 4.30 -3.24 -1.35
CA LEU A 114 4.94 -2.39 -0.34
C LEU A 114 3.92 -1.52 0.43
N LEU A 115 2.85 -1.07 -0.24
CA LEU A 115 1.74 -0.34 0.42
C LEU A 115 0.90 -1.24 1.34
N ILE A 116 0.88 -2.56 1.10
CA ILE A 116 0.18 -3.54 1.93
C ILE A 116 1.07 -3.98 3.09
N TYR A 117 2.34 -4.27 2.81
CA TYR A 117 3.33 -4.74 3.76
C TYR A 117 4.61 -3.93 3.64
N PRO A 118 4.70 -2.78 4.36
CA PRO A 118 5.90 -1.96 4.35
C PRO A 118 7.11 -2.71 4.91
N ASN A 119 8.30 -2.40 4.41
CA ASN A 119 9.54 -3.02 4.86
C ASN A 119 10.21 -2.18 5.96
N PRO A 120 10.14 -2.55 7.25
CA PRO A 120 10.70 -1.75 8.34
C PRO A 120 12.22 -1.52 8.23
N ASP A 121 12.96 -2.48 7.68
CA ASP A 121 14.44 -2.46 7.64
C ASP A 121 15.01 -1.40 6.67
N SER A 122 14.16 -0.83 5.83
CA SER A 122 14.55 0.15 4.81
C SER A 122 13.69 1.42 4.83
N ALA A 123 13.28 1.82 6.04
CA ALA A 123 12.50 3.03 6.25
C ALA A 123 13.32 4.28 5.91
N LEU A 124 12.83 5.06 4.94
CA LEU A 124 13.33 6.40 4.60
C LEU A 124 12.58 7.50 5.37
N ASN A 125 11.32 7.23 5.75
CA ASN A 125 10.57 8.05 6.69
C ASN A 125 10.63 7.38 8.08
N SER A 126 11.55 7.86 8.91
CA SER A 126 11.79 7.29 10.24
C SER A 126 10.57 7.39 11.17
N THR A 127 9.80 8.48 11.08
CA THR A 127 8.57 8.64 11.88
C THR A 127 7.51 7.64 11.47
N ALA A 128 7.29 7.44 10.16
CA ALA A 128 6.35 6.43 9.68
C ALA A 128 6.82 5.01 10.02
N GLY A 129 8.13 4.74 9.92
CA GLY A 129 8.72 3.46 10.32
C GLY A 129 8.54 3.15 11.80
N ALA A 130 8.80 4.12 12.68
CA ALA A 130 8.64 3.96 14.13
C ALA A 130 7.16 3.71 14.50
N LEU A 131 6.23 4.54 13.98
CA LEU A 131 4.81 4.34 14.24
C LEU A 131 4.31 2.99 13.73
N LEU A 132 4.78 2.52 12.56
CA LEU A 132 4.40 1.20 12.05
C LEU A 132 4.74 0.06 13.04
N GLN A 133 5.87 0.17 13.73
CA GLN A 133 6.35 -0.84 14.68
C GLN A 133 5.73 -0.70 16.08
N GLU A 134 5.52 0.54 16.53
CA GLU A 134 5.15 0.85 17.92
C GLU A 134 3.64 1.04 18.12
N ASP A 135 2.96 1.67 17.17
CA ASP A 135 1.52 1.99 17.24
C ASP A 135 0.91 2.03 15.83
N TYR A 136 0.48 0.85 15.35
CA TYR A 136 -0.12 0.72 14.03
C TYR A 136 -1.37 1.58 13.86
N ASP A 137 -2.16 1.81 14.93
CA ASP A 137 -3.36 2.63 14.83
C ASP A 137 -3.02 4.10 14.62
N ALA A 138 -1.99 4.61 15.31
CA ALA A 138 -1.46 5.95 15.04
C ALA A 138 -0.88 6.06 13.63
N PHE A 139 -0.14 5.04 13.18
CA PHE A 139 0.34 4.96 11.81
C PHE A 139 -0.82 5.06 10.80
N ALA A 140 -1.84 4.22 10.96
CA ALA A 140 -2.97 4.15 10.06
C ALA A 140 -3.79 5.45 10.05
N ARG A 141 -3.99 6.09 11.21
CA ARG A 141 -4.65 7.40 11.29
C ARG A 141 -3.88 8.46 10.51
N GLN A 142 -2.57 8.53 10.69
CA GLN A 142 -1.73 9.50 9.99
C GLN A 142 -1.69 9.25 8.48
N ALA A 143 -1.51 8.00 8.05
CA ALA A 143 -1.56 7.60 6.65
C ALA A 143 -2.90 7.97 5.98
N LYS A 144 -4.03 7.71 6.64
CA LYS A 144 -5.37 8.05 6.13
C LYS A 144 -5.54 9.57 5.98
N LEU A 145 -5.10 10.35 6.96
CA LEU A 145 -5.15 11.82 6.90
C LEU A 145 -4.30 12.36 5.75
N MET A 146 -3.06 11.88 5.62
CA MET A 146 -2.16 12.32 4.55
C MET A 146 -2.68 11.91 3.17
N THR A 147 -3.31 10.74 3.07
CA THR A 147 -3.97 10.26 1.85
C THR A 147 -5.11 11.18 1.42
N SER A 148 -6.01 11.56 2.35
CA SER A 148 -7.16 12.41 2.00
C SER A 148 -6.77 13.82 1.57
N ILE A 149 -5.66 14.36 2.11
CA ILE A 149 -5.15 15.68 1.77
C ILE A 149 -4.43 15.69 0.42
N HIS A 150 -3.55 14.71 0.19
CA HIS A 150 -2.59 14.79 -0.92
C HIS A 150 -2.94 13.94 -2.13
N ALA A 151 -3.73 12.88 -1.95
CA ALA A 151 -4.02 11.90 -2.99
C ALA A 151 -5.53 11.66 -3.21
N PRO A 152 -6.42 12.68 -3.14
CA PRO A 152 -7.84 12.45 -3.36
C PRO A 152 -8.09 11.90 -4.78
N VAL A 153 -9.00 10.94 -4.90
CA VAL A 153 -9.42 10.41 -6.21
C VAL A 153 -10.25 11.46 -6.95
N PRO A 154 -9.82 11.93 -8.13
CA PRO A 154 -10.60 12.86 -8.94
C PRO A 154 -11.97 12.26 -9.32
N PRO A 155 -13.07 13.05 -9.31
CA PRO A 155 -14.41 12.54 -9.59
C PRO A 155 -14.53 11.79 -10.92
N ASP A 156 -13.85 12.28 -11.96
CA ASP A 156 -13.78 11.72 -13.31
C ASP A 156 -13.04 10.38 -13.38
N LEU A 157 -12.12 10.11 -12.45
CA LEU A 157 -11.36 8.86 -12.39
C LEU A 157 -11.96 7.80 -11.46
N LYS A 158 -13.05 8.10 -10.73
CA LYS A 158 -13.64 7.18 -9.74
C LYS A 158 -13.97 5.81 -10.33
N THR A 159 -14.65 5.76 -11.47
CA THR A 159 -15.04 4.51 -12.13
C THR A 159 -13.81 3.70 -12.55
N ALA A 160 -12.83 4.36 -13.16
CA ALA A 160 -11.60 3.71 -13.61
C ALA A 160 -10.79 3.16 -12.42
N VAL A 161 -10.80 3.86 -11.27
CA VAL A 161 -10.15 3.40 -10.03
C VAL A 161 -10.83 2.15 -9.47
N VAL A 162 -12.17 2.09 -9.47
CA VAL A 162 -12.91 0.90 -9.04
C VAL A 162 -12.60 -0.29 -9.94
N GLU A 163 -12.64 -0.09 -11.25
CA GLU A 163 -12.28 -1.12 -12.23
C GLU A 163 -10.84 -1.61 -12.01
N ALA A 164 -9.88 -0.70 -11.85
CA ALA A 164 -8.49 -1.03 -11.62
C ALA A 164 -8.29 -1.89 -10.37
N LYS A 165 -9.02 -1.62 -9.29
CA LYS A 165 -8.97 -2.40 -8.04
C LYS A 165 -9.51 -3.81 -8.22
N SER A 166 -10.54 -3.98 -9.04
CA SER A 166 -11.17 -5.29 -9.30
C SER A 166 -10.39 -6.21 -10.25
N ARG A 167 -9.32 -5.73 -10.91
CA ARG A 167 -8.54 -6.60 -11.81
C ARG A 167 -7.90 -7.73 -11.02
N GLY A 168 -8.01 -8.96 -11.52
CA GLY A 168 -7.41 -10.14 -10.88
C GLY A 168 -8.17 -10.67 -9.65
N GLU A 169 -9.30 -10.07 -9.27
CA GLU A 169 -10.23 -10.69 -8.33
C GLU A 169 -11.04 -11.75 -9.11
N GLU A 170 -10.78 -13.03 -8.87
CA GLU A 170 -11.69 -14.11 -9.28
C GLU A 170 -13.07 -13.80 -8.69
N ALA A 171 -14.12 -13.89 -9.51
CA ALA A 171 -15.51 -13.72 -9.09
C ALA A 171 -15.90 -14.83 -8.09
N GLY A 172 -15.54 -14.70 -6.82
CA GLY A 172 -15.77 -15.80 -5.87
C GLY A 172 -15.33 -15.62 -4.42
N THR A 173 -14.47 -14.68 -4.07
CA THR A 173 -14.11 -14.47 -2.65
C THR A 173 -14.75 -13.20 -2.11
N LEU A 174 -16.09 -13.21 -2.05
CA LEU A 174 -16.81 -12.32 -1.14
C LEU A 174 -16.45 -12.74 0.29
N ILE A 175 -15.48 -12.06 0.90
CA ILE A 175 -15.38 -12.06 2.36
C ILE A 175 -16.58 -11.23 2.81
N PRO A 176 -17.58 -11.81 3.50
CA PRO A 176 -18.73 -11.04 3.95
C PRO A 176 -18.23 -9.92 4.85
N GLU A 177 -18.57 -8.68 4.50
CA GLU A 177 -18.51 -7.58 5.46
C GLU A 177 -19.37 -7.99 6.64
N HIS A 178 -18.73 -8.20 7.80
CA HIS A 178 -19.47 -8.47 9.02
C HIS A 178 -20.14 -7.16 9.43
N GLU A 179 -21.34 -6.93 8.91
CA GLU A 179 -22.22 -5.87 9.40
C GLU A 179 -22.38 -6.06 10.91
N GLY A 180 -21.94 -5.04 11.65
CA GLY A 180 -22.15 -4.95 13.07
C GLY A 180 -23.62 -4.66 13.35
N THR A 181 -24.39 -5.70 13.62
CA THR A 181 -25.67 -5.58 14.33
C THR A 181 -25.79 -6.74 15.31
N GLY A 182 -25.67 -6.43 16.59
CA GLY A 182 -25.86 -7.36 17.69
C GLY A 182 -26.01 -6.58 18.98
N GLU A 183 -27.24 -6.17 19.25
CA GLU A 183 -27.68 -5.56 20.49
C GLU A 183 -27.21 -6.39 21.69
N ALA A 184 -26.46 -5.76 22.59
CA ALA A 184 -26.16 -6.35 23.89
C ALA A 184 -27.42 -6.26 24.76
N GLN A 185 -28.23 -7.31 24.73
CA GLN A 185 -29.35 -7.48 25.62
C GLN A 185 -28.82 -7.79 27.03
N CYS A 186 -29.15 -6.91 27.96
CA CYS A 186 -28.82 -7.02 29.38
C CYS A 186 -29.75 -8.04 30.02
N ASP A 187 -29.28 -9.28 30.23
CA ASP A 187 -29.98 -10.25 31.05
C ASP A 187 -29.70 -9.98 32.54
N THR A 188 -30.73 -9.52 33.23
CA THR A 188 -30.79 -9.44 34.68
C THR A 188 -30.85 -10.85 35.29
N ALA A 189 -29.73 -11.37 35.76
CA ALA A 189 -29.72 -12.54 36.63
C ALA A 189 -30.00 -12.10 38.08
N THR A 190 -31.15 -12.54 38.59
CA THR A 190 -31.59 -12.48 39.99
C THR A 190 -30.51 -13.05 40.92
N ILE A 191 -29.98 -12.22 41.82
CA ILE A 191 -29.07 -12.66 42.89
C ILE A 191 -29.91 -13.11 44.10
N ASP A 192 -29.70 -14.38 44.48
CA ASP A 192 -30.21 -15.06 45.67
C ASP A 192 -29.78 -14.35 46.98
N PRO A 193 -30.70 -13.99 47.90
CA PRO A 193 -30.38 -13.20 49.08
C PRO A 193 -29.75 -13.97 50.25
N ASN A 194 -29.35 -15.25 50.13
CA ASN A 194 -28.97 -16.03 51.32
C ASN A 194 -27.51 -16.52 51.44
N GLN A 195 -26.53 -15.89 50.79
CA GLN A 195 -25.12 -16.18 51.10
C GLN A 195 -24.47 -15.10 51.98
N ARG A 196 -24.36 -15.45 53.27
CA ARG A 196 -23.73 -14.67 54.34
C ARG A 196 -22.22 -14.51 54.12
N ARG A 197 -21.77 -13.28 54.38
CA ARG A 197 -20.38 -12.79 54.37
C ARG A 197 -19.49 -13.49 55.41
N HIS A 198 -18.21 -13.71 55.09
CA HIS A 198 -17.09 -13.64 56.03
C HIS A 198 -15.82 -13.06 55.36
N PRO A 199 -14.91 -12.39 56.10
CA PRO A 199 -14.03 -11.36 55.55
C PRO A 199 -12.55 -11.75 55.35
N ARG A 200 -11.95 -11.09 54.34
CA ARG A 200 -10.54 -10.75 54.07
C ARG A 200 -9.43 -11.29 55.00
N GLN A 201 -8.40 -11.87 54.39
CA GLN A 201 -7.03 -11.79 54.90
C GLN A 201 -6.09 -11.23 53.82
N GLN A 202 -5.32 -10.19 54.19
CA GLN A 202 -4.23 -9.60 53.40
C GLN A 202 -2.95 -10.44 53.53
N PRO A 203 -2.08 -10.53 52.52
CA PRO A 203 -0.76 -11.14 52.68
C PRO A 203 0.24 -10.15 53.30
N ARG A 204 0.94 -10.62 54.34
CA ARG A 204 2.05 -9.94 55.01
C ARG A 204 3.30 -9.92 54.13
N ILE A 205 3.88 -8.73 53.97
CA ILE A 205 5.24 -8.49 53.48
C ILE A 205 6.23 -9.03 54.52
N ARG A 206 7.19 -9.87 54.10
CA ARG A 206 8.38 -10.21 54.89
C ARG A 206 9.56 -9.35 54.41
N ARG A 207 10.30 -8.84 55.40
CA ARG A 207 11.56 -8.11 55.25
C ARG A 207 12.67 -8.99 54.70
#